data_AF-A0A951I0H9-F1
#
_entry.id   AF-A0A951I0H9-F1
#
_cell.length_a   1.000
_cell.length_b   1.000
_cell.length_c   1.000
_cell.angle_alpha   90.00
_cell.angle_beta   90.00
_cell.angle_gamma   90.00
#
_symmetry.space_group_name_H-M   'P 1'
#
loop_
_entity.id
_entity.type
_entity.pdbx_description
1 polymer ?
#
loop_
_entity_poly.entity_id
_entity_poly.type
_entity_poly.pdbx_seq_one_letter_code
_entity_poly.pdbx_strand_id
1 'polypeptide(L)'
;MSHTFSLHRSAARRCSFVFSIAALLLLSVSLNARAATRTWDGGGANSSWTTAANWVDDVAPVSGDDLVFPAEAAQMTTNNNFLLFTAFNSITLAGGTYTLNGNPITLNNGITASAGTHAVNLIIRLGAAQSFTADLGATLSVNIAITNNGHLLTLAGNGNTAILGLITGSGGLTKEGLGGALLFSPNSYTGATTVSNGLLLIDGSQQNSAVTLAGGALGGTGTTGAISATGGVLSAGTLTSPTGVLNVHGNLMLGAMSALTPKLNGNTAGSGYDQVNVSGTVDLTGSVLLPALLPGFTPNAGDVYTLINNDGTDAVMGTFTGLPEGANLTTPGGINFRISYMGGTGNDVVITVSANRRAAFDFDGDARADVSVFRPSSGFWYLSESTAGFNATQFGASGDQPAPGDYDGDGKADIAVFRPSTGYWYVLQSSDNAFRSQLFGQAGDFPATGDYDGDGKSDIAVYRPANNTFYLLYSSDNSFHFQQWGQSGDLPLMGDYDGDGKTDFAIFRPAAGAFYILQSSNGAVVGQQFGANGDKPIAGDFDGDGKTDIAVYRPTS
;
A
#
# COMPACT_ATOMS: atom_id res chain seq x y z
N MET A 1 -80.68 -30.63 22.31
CA MET A 1 -81.40 -31.43 23.32
C MET A 1 -80.51 -31.52 24.55
N SER A 2 -80.94 -30.83 25.60
CA SER A 2 -80.26 -30.68 26.89
C SER A 2 -80.69 -31.83 27.81
N HIS A 3 -79.75 -32.52 28.46
CA HIS A 3 -80.06 -33.26 29.68
C HIS A 3 -78.84 -33.30 30.61
N THR A 4 -78.95 -32.49 31.65
CA THR A 4 -78.22 -32.49 32.92
C THR A 4 -78.75 -33.59 33.84
N PHE A 5 -77.87 -34.31 34.56
CA PHE A 5 -78.16 -35.01 35.83
C PHE A 5 -76.84 -35.05 36.63
N SER A 6 -76.66 -34.23 37.67
CA SER A 6 -77.13 -34.33 39.05
C SER A 6 -76.21 -35.16 39.96
N LEU A 7 -75.72 -34.48 41.00
CA LEU A 7 -74.80 -34.92 42.04
C LEU A 7 -75.41 -35.95 43.01
N HIS A 8 -74.55 -36.81 43.57
CA HIS A 8 -74.73 -37.30 44.93
C HIS A 8 -73.42 -37.20 45.74
N ARG A 9 -73.55 -36.52 46.88
CA ARG A 9 -72.50 -36.25 47.87
C ARG A 9 -72.37 -37.43 48.83
N SER A 10 -71.14 -37.79 49.18
CA SER A 10 -70.82 -38.43 50.45
C SER A 10 -69.76 -37.58 51.14
N ALA A 11 -70.15 -36.98 52.27
CA ALA A 11 -69.31 -36.13 53.10
C ALA A 11 -68.93 -36.90 54.37
N ALA A 12 -67.64 -37.18 54.54
CA ALA A 12 -67.06 -37.56 55.82
C ALA A 12 -66.13 -36.44 56.32
N ARG A 13 -66.59 -35.79 57.39
CA ARG A 13 -65.85 -34.96 58.37
C ARG A 13 -64.74 -35.82 59.01
N ARG A 14 -63.57 -35.38 59.49
CA ARG A 14 -62.91 -34.10 59.81
C ARG A 14 -61.44 -34.48 60.08
N CYS A 15 -60.46 -33.72 59.60
CA CYS A 15 -59.25 -33.43 60.38
C CYS A 15 -58.58 -32.17 59.82
N SER A 16 -58.45 -31.17 60.69
CA SER A 16 -57.94 -29.85 60.39
C SER A 16 -56.45 -29.86 60.09
N PHE A 17 -56.03 -29.26 58.97
CA PHE A 17 -54.84 -28.41 58.92
C PHE A 17 -55.12 -27.29 57.91
N VAL A 18 -55.35 -26.10 58.44
CA VAL A 18 -55.45 -24.85 57.69
C VAL A 18 -54.03 -24.38 57.42
N PHE A 19 -53.62 -24.29 56.16
CA PHE A 19 -52.59 -23.36 55.75
C PHE A 19 -53.22 -22.44 54.70
N SER A 20 -53.61 -21.25 55.17
CA SER A 20 -53.96 -20.12 54.32
C SER A 20 -52.71 -19.71 53.54
N ILE A 21 -52.67 -19.96 52.24
CA ILE A 21 -51.75 -19.24 51.35
C ILE A 21 -52.44 -17.90 51.04
N ALA A 22 -52.14 -16.90 51.85
CA ALA A 22 -52.35 -15.52 51.46
C ALA A 22 -51.45 -15.25 50.24
N ALA A 23 -52.06 -15.02 49.09
CA ALA A 23 -51.38 -14.46 47.94
C ALA A 23 -50.94 -13.04 48.31
N LEU A 24 -49.70 -12.93 48.78
CA LEU A 24 -49.01 -11.66 48.90
C LEU A 24 -48.73 -11.20 47.47
N LEU A 25 -49.62 -10.37 46.93
CA LEU A 25 -49.36 -9.56 45.75
C LEU A 25 -48.26 -8.57 46.15
N LEU A 26 -47.01 -9.01 46.11
CA LEU A 26 -45.85 -8.14 46.06
C LEU A 26 -45.98 -7.37 44.75
N LEU A 27 -46.62 -6.21 44.85
CA LEU A 27 -46.42 -5.11 43.93
C LEU A 27 -44.92 -4.77 44.04
N SER A 28 -44.08 -5.47 43.29
CA SER A 28 -42.71 -5.04 43.06
C SER A 28 -42.86 -3.76 42.26
N VAL A 29 -42.96 -2.65 42.98
CA VAL A 29 -42.52 -1.36 42.46
C VAL A 29 -41.09 -1.65 42.04
N SER A 30 -40.85 -1.85 40.74
CA SER A 30 -39.53 -1.71 40.17
C SER A 30 -39.21 -0.23 40.35
N LEU A 31 -38.75 0.14 41.55
CA LEU A 31 -37.80 1.22 41.64
C LEU A 31 -36.74 0.84 40.62
N ASN A 32 -36.58 1.65 39.59
CA ASN A 32 -35.31 1.72 38.88
C ASN A 32 -34.28 2.12 39.95
N ALA A 33 -33.86 1.16 40.77
CA ALA A 33 -32.69 1.28 41.60
C ALA A 33 -31.58 1.55 40.61
N ARG A 34 -31.08 2.79 40.60
CA ARG A 34 -29.91 3.15 39.83
C ARG A 34 -28.83 2.11 40.17
N ALA A 35 -28.15 1.60 39.14
CA ALA A 35 -26.93 0.82 39.29
C ALA A 35 -26.07 1.48 40.36
N ALA A 36 -25.69 0.74 41.41
CA ALA A 36 -24.74 1.28 42.37
C ALA A 36 -23.34 1.21 41.76
N THR A 37 -22.51 2.21 42.02
CA THR A 37 -21.10 2.14 41.65
C THR A 37 -20.33 1.42 42.75
N ARG A 38 -19.59 0.38 42.38
CA ARG A 38 -18.78 -0.45 43.27
C ARG A 38 -17.33 -0.29 42.87
N THR A 39 -16.53 0.22 43.80
CA THR A 39 -15.11 0.49 43.56
C THR A 39 -14.27 -0.59 44.18
N TRP A 40 -13.45 -1.26 43.37
CA TRP A 40 -12.49 -2.26 43.81
C TRP A 40 -11.34 -1.58 44.56
N ASP A 41 -11.00 -2.05 45.75
CA ASP A 41 -9.79 -1.63 46.47
C ASP A 41 -8.79 -2.77 46.68
N GLY A 42 -9.24 -4.02 46.53
CA GLY A 42 -8.42 -5.22 46.73
C GLY A 42 -7.95 -5.42 48.18
N GLY A 43 -8.67 -4.86 49.16
CA GLY A 43 -8.28 -4.88 50.57
C GLY A 43 -8.37 -6.24 51.27
N GLY A 44 -9.05 -7.21 50.68
CA GLY A 44 -9.29 -8.54 51.26
C GLY A 44 -8.14 -9.52 51.03
N ALA A 45 -8.19 -10.65 51.74
CA ALA A 45 -7.14 -11.70 51.71
C ALA A 45 -7.13 -12.57 50.42
N ASN A 46 -8.00 -12.29 49.46
CA ASN A 46 -8.13 -13.03 48.20
C ASN A 46 -8.53 -12.06 47.08
N SER A 47 -8.55 -12.52 45.83
CA SER A 47 -8.88 -11.70 44.66
C SER A 47 -10.32 -11.86 44.14
N SER A 48 -11.23 -12.41 44.94
CA SER A 48 -12.59 -12.76 44.50
C SER A 48 -13.54 -11.56 44.50
N TRP A 49 -14.33 -11.40 43.44
CA TRP A 49 -15.31 -10.31 43.33
C TRP A 49 -16.47 -10.44 44.34
N THR A 50 -16.83 -11.64 44.80
CA THR A 50 -17.88 -11.80 45.82
C THR A 50 -17.40 -11.48 47.25
N THR A 51 -16.09 -11.28 47.46
CA THR A 51 -15.55 -10.96 48.78
C THR A 51 -15.77 -9.47 49.05
N ALA A 52 -16.61 -9.15 50.01
CA ALA A 52 -16.99 -7.76 50.29
C ALA A 52 -15.78 -6.87 50.64
N ALA A 53 -14.80 -7.41 51.38
CA ALA A 53 -13.57 -6.73 51.77
C ALA A 53 -12.61 -6.35 50.61
N ASN A 54 -12.91 -6.73 49.36
CA ASN A 54 -12.16 -6.28 48.18
C ASN A 54 -12.77 -5.04 47.50
N TRP A 55 -13.84 -4.51 48.07
CA TRP A 55 -14.57 -3.37 47.56
C TRP A 55 -14.66 -2.31 48.65
N VAL A 56 -14.61 -1.05 48.22
CA VAL A 56 -14.79 0.10 49.10
C VAL A 56 -16.09 -0.05 49.89
N ASP A 57 -16.03 0.33 51.17
CA ASP A 57 -17.09 0.17 52.19
C ASP A 57 -17.40 -1.28 52.58
N ASP A 58 -16.55 -2.24 52.22
CA ASP A 58 -16.76 -3.67 52.46
C ASP A 58 -18.10 -4.18 51.89
N VAL A 59 -18.47 -3.72 50.69
CA VAL A 59 -19.73 -4.14 50.01
C VAL A 59 -19.44 -4.71 48.63
N ALA A 60 -19.62 -6.02 48.48
CA ALA A 60 -19.53 -6.70 47.19
C ALA A 60 -20.63 -6.23 46.22
N PRO A 61 -20.35 -6.20 44.90
CA PRO A 61 -21.31 -5.80 43.89
C PRO A 61 -22.45 -6.80 43.78
N VAL A 62 -23.57 -6.33 43.26
CA VAL A 62 -24.71 -7.17 42.85
C VAL A 62 -24.97 -7.02 41.36
N SER A 63 -25.87 -7.86 40.83
CA SER A 63 -26.22 -7.78 39.42
C SER A 63 -26.84 -6.42 39.09
N GLY A 64 -26.36 -5.79 38.01
CA GLY A 64 -26.76 -4.46 37.57
C GLY A 64 -25.86 -3.33 38.05
N ASP A 65 -24.91 -3.58 38.95
CA ASP A 65 -23.98 -2.54 39.42
C ASP A 65 -22.94 -2.14 38.37
N ASP A 66 -22.41 -0.92 38.50
CA ASP A 66 -21.24 -0.42 37.77
C ASP A 66 -19.97 -0.79 38.54
N LEU A 67 -18.99 -1.38 37.87
CA LEU A 67 -17.73 -1.80 38.50
C LEU A 67 -16.61 -0.81 38.15
N VAL A 68 -15.93 -0.28 39.16
CA VAL A 68 -14.81 0.65 38.99
C VAL A 68 -13.55 0.04 39.56
N PHE A 69 -12.52 -0.06 38.74
CA PHE A 69 -11.17 -0.49 39.09
C PHE A 69 -10.26 0.75 39.05
N PRO A 70 -9.94 1.36 40.21
CA PRO A 70 -9.19 2.61 40.29
C PRO A 70 -7.71 2.40 39.96
N ALA A 71 -6.96 3.48 39.72
CA ALA A 71 -5.53 3.37 39.37
C ALA A 71 -4.66 2.72 40.47
N GLU A 72 -5.07 2.81 41.74
CA GLU A 72 -4.24 2.48 42.91
C GLU A 72 -4.89 1.43 43.84
N ALA A 73 -5.39 0.32 43.30
CA ALA A 73 -5.87 -0.78 44.14
C ALA A 73 -4.72 -1.68 44.65
N ALA A 74 -4.91 -2.28 45.83
CA ALA A 74 -3.92 -3.18 46.42
C ALA A 74 -3.69 -4.46 45.60
N GLN A 75 -4.71 -4.88 44.84
CA GLN A 75 -4.65 -6.06 43.97
C GLN A 75 -5.19 -5.71 42.59
N MET A 76 -4.38 -5.89 41.54
CA MET A 76 -4.81 -5.63 40.15
C MET A 76 -5.07 -6.91 39.35
N THR A 77 -4.74 -8.09 39.89
CA THR A 77 -5.18 -9.37 39.33
C THR A 77 -6.41 -9.83 40.09
N THR A 78 -7.57 -9.77 39.44
CA THR A 78 -8.86 -10.04 40.06
C THR A 78 -9.50 -11.30 39.50
N ASN A 79 -10.44 -11.88 40.24
CA ASN A 79 -11.14 -13.10 39.85
C ASN A 79 -12.65 -12.96 40.08
N ASN A 80 -13.40 -12.83 39.00
CA ASN A 80 -14.85 -12.91 39.03
C ASN A 80 -15.29 -14.35 39.37
N ASN A 81 -15.91 -14.53 40.53
CA ASN A 81 -16.45 -15.80 40.99
C ASN A 81 -17.98 -15.77 41.19
N PHE A 82 -18.67 -14.76 40.65
CA PHE A 82 -20.14 -14.76 40.57
C PHE A 82 -20.65 -15.88 39.64
N LEU A 83 -21.96 -16.15 39.69
CA LEU A 83 -22.60 -17.13 38.80
C LEU A 83 -22.34 -16.76 37.33
N LEU A 84 -22.24 -17.78 36.47
CA LEU A 84 -22.01 -17.60 35.04
C LEU A 84 -23.04 -16.62 34.44
N PHE A 85 -22.54 -15.64 33.69
CA PHE A 85 -23.32 -14.59 33.03
C PHE A 85 -24.09 -13.65 33.97
N THR A 86 -23.69 -13.55 35.23
CA THR A 86 -24.17 -12.47 36.12
C THR A 86 -24.00 -11.13 35.40
N ALA A 87 -25.09 -10.35 35.34
CA ALA A 87 -25.12 -9.12 34.58
C ALA A 87 -24.56 -7.97 35.42
N PHE A 88 -23.59 -7.24 34.89
CA PHE A 88 -23.12 -5.96 35.41
C PHE A 88 -23.45 -4.85 34.40
N ASN A 89 -23.56 -3.60 34.86
CA ASN A 89 -23.89 -2.51 33.95
C ASN A 89 -22.67 -2.09 33.14
N SER A 90 -21.64 -1.50 33.74
CA SER A 90 -20.36 -1.18 33.07
C SER A 90 -19.13 -1.64 33.87
N ILE A 91 -17.97 -1.60 33.21
CA ILE A 91 -16.65 -1.72 33.85
C ILE A 91 -15.82 -0.49 33.50
N THR A 92 -15.26 0.18 34.52
CA THR A 92 -14.30 1.27 34.35
C THR A 92 -12.94 0.86 34.88
N LEU A 93 -11.90 0.96 34.06
CA LEU A 93 -10.50 0.70 34.37
C LEU A 93 -9.78 2.05 34.34
N ALA A 94 -9.62 2.68 35.50
CA ALA A 94 -9.18 4.09 35.58
C ALA A 94 -7.66 4.27 35.44
N GLY A 95 -6.87 3.19 35.55
CA GLY A 95 -5.41 3.22 35.50
C GLY A 95 -4.79 1.89 35.95
N GLY A 96 -3.45 1.84 36.04
CA GLY A 96 -2.73 0.67 36.52
C GLY A 96 -2.60 -0.46 35.48
N THR A 97 -2.48 -1.71 35.94
CA THR A 97 -2.34 -2.90 35.07
C THR A 97 -3.26 -4.01 35.56
N TYR A 98 -4.54 -3.93 35.17
CA TYR A 98 -5.55 -4.90 35.63
C TYR A 98 -5.59 -6.15 34.77
N THR A 99 -5.68 -7.30 35.43
CA THR A 99 -6.03 -8.58 34.81
C THR A 99 -7.32 -9.10 35.44
N LEU A 100 -8.43 -9.06 34.71
CA LEU A 100 -9.73 -9.56 35.14
C LEU A 100 -9.88 -11.02 34.70
N ASN A 101 -9.88 -11.96 35.64
CA ASN A 101 -10.05 -13.40 35.37
C ASN A 101 -11.37 -13.93 35.92
N GLY A 102 -11.69 -15.19 35.65
CA GLY A 102 -12.81 -15.92 36.27
C GLY A 102 -14.00 -16.24 35.35
N ASN A 103 -15.21 -16.13 35.89
CA ASN A 103 -16.45 -16.56 35.25
C ASN A 103 -16.96 -15.56 34.19
N PRO A 104 -17.64 -16.04 33.11
CA PRO A 104 -18.32 -15.19 32.13
C PRO A 104 -19.29 -14.19 32.76
N ILE A 105 -19.43 -13.02 32.14
CA ILE A 105 -20.37 -11.96 32.55
C ILE A 105 -21.28 -11.53 31.40
N THR A 106 -22.41 -10.93 31.75
CA THR A 106 -23.18 -10.10 30.81
C THR A 106 -22.89 -8.63 31.11
N LEU A 107 -22.63 -7.82 30.08
CA LEU A 107 -22.37 -6.39 30.23
C LEU A 107 -23.40 -5.57 29.43
N ASN A 108 -23.95 -4.51 30.03
CA ASN A 108 -25.02 -3.72 29.41
C ASN A 108 -24.54 -2.36 28.89
N ASN A 109 -23.41 -1.86 29.39
CA ASN A 109 -22.91 -0.51 29.13
C ASN A 109 -21.38 -0.44 29.07
N GLY A 110 -20.75 -1.47 28.52
CA GLY A 110 -19.39 -1.40 28.00
C GLY A 110 -18.26 -1.38 29.02
N ILE A 111 -17.05 -1.28 28.47
CA ILE A 111 -15.80 -1.17 29.23
C ILE A 111 -15.17 0.18 28.86
N THR A 112 -14.74 0.95 29.85
CA THR A 112 -13.92 2.16 29.63
C THR A 112 -12.57 1.98 30.30
N ALA A 113 -11.50 1.98 29.51
CA ALA A 113 -10.11 2.01 29.99
C ALA A 113 -9.54 3.42 29.79
N SER A 114 -9.32 4.14 30.90
CA SER A 114 -8.91 5.54 30.85
C SER A 114 -7.40 5.75 30.78
N ALA A 115 -6.60 4.79 31.26
CA ALA A 115 -5.14 4.79 31.17
C ALA A 115 -4.60 3.39 31.52
N GLY A 116 -3.36 3.07 31.16
CA GLY A 116 -2.70 1.83 31.58
C GLY A 116 -2.92 0.67 30.61
N THR A 117 -2.57 -0.55 31.02
CA THR A 117 -2.67 -1.75 30.17
C THR A 117 -3.48 -2.81 30.87
N HIS A 118 -4.57 -3.27 30.24
CA HIS A 118 -5.54 -4.15 30.88
C HIS A 118 -5.78 -5.41 30.07
N ALA A 119 -5.98 -6.51 30.78
CA ALA A 119 -6.34 -7.81 30.25
C ALA A 119 -7.68 -8.26 30.82
N VAL A 120 -8.63 -8.53 29.94
CA VAL A 120 -9.92 -9.15 30.27
C VAL A 120 -9.86 -10.61 29.83
N ASN A 121 -9.59 -11.47 30.81
CA ASN A 121 -9.51 -12.93 30.67
C ASN A 121 -10.86 -13.56 31.07
N LEU A 122 -11.95 -12.97 30.58
CA LEU A 122 -13.34 -13.38 30.82
C LEU A 122 -14.07 -13.47 29.50
N ILE A 123 -15.11 -14.32 29.43
CA ILE A 123 -16.08 -14.24 28.35
C ILE A 123 -17.05 -13.09 28.64
N ILE A 124 -17.26 -12.22 27.67
CA ILE A 124 -18.24 -11.13 27.76
C ILE A 124 -19.40 -11.42 26.83
N ARG A 125 -20.61 -11.52 27.38
CA ARG A 125 -21.85 -11.46 26.61
C ARG A 125 -22.37 -10.03 26.60
N LEU A 126 -22.69 -9.50 25.42
CA LEU A 126 -23.32 -8.19 25.31
C LEU A 126 -24.82 -8.31 25.62
N GLY A 127 -25.31 -7.52 26.58
CA GLY A 127 -26.75 -7.39 26.90
C GLY A 127 -27.44 -6.24 26.17
N ALA A 128 -26.67 -5.34 25.57
CA ALA A 128 -27.14 -4.24 24.72
C ALA A 128 -26.03 -3.84 23.74
N ALA A 129 -26.36 -2.98 22.77
CA ALA A 129 -25.36 -2.31 21.95
C ALA A 129 -24.52 -1.40 22.85
N GLN A 130 -23.19 -1.51 22.78
CA GLN A 130 -22.30 -0.86 23.74
C GLN A 130 -20.89 -0.64 23.19
N SER A 131 -20.15 0.23 23.87
CA SER A 131 -18.77 0.58 23.48
C SER A 131 -17.74 -0.02 24.43
N PHE A 132 -16.66 -0.54 23.88
CA PHE A 132 -15.41 -0.77 24.58
C PHE A 132 -14.46 0.36 24.18
N THR A 133 -14.16 1.23 25.13
CA THR A 133 -13.41 2.46 24.91
C THR A 133 -12.05 2.36 25.56
N ALA A 134 -10.99 2.56 24.78
CA ALA A 134 -9.64 2.77 25.30
C ALA A 134 -9.25 4.23 25.04
N ASP A 135 -9.05 5.02 26.09
CA ASP A 135 -8.62 6.41 25.98
C ASP A 135 -7.12 6.52 25.65
N LEU A 136 -6.66 7.72 25.33
CA LEU A 136 -5.25 7.97 25.01
C LEU A 136 -4.34 7.47 26.14
N GLY A 137 -3.38 6.60 25.81
CA GLY A 137 -2.47 5.99 26.79
C GLY A 137 -3.02 4.73 27.47
N ALA A 138 -4.24 4.30 27.14
CA ALA A 138 -4.80 3.02 27.54
C ALA A 138 -4.60 1.94 26.47
N THR A 139 -4.44 0.69 26.92
CA THR A 139 -4.53 -0.51 26.10
C THR A 139 -5.50 -1.49 26.76
N LEU A 140 -6.55 -1.89 26.04
CA LEU A 140 -7.54 -2.86 26.48
C LEU A 140 -7.40 -4.14 25.65
N SER A 141 -7.10 -5.27 26.29
CA SER A 141 -7.10 -6.58 25.63
C SER A 141 -8.26 -7.45 26.14
N VAL A 142 -9.01 -8.07 25.23
CA VAL A 142 -10.04 -9.07 25.55
C VAL A 142 -9.57 -10.41 24.99
N ASN A 143 -9.24 -11.33 25.89
CA ASN A 143 -8.38 -12.47 25.56
C ASN A 143 -9.14 -13.77 25.34
N ILE A 144 -10.40 -13.88 25.80
CA ILE A 144 -11.16 -15.14 25.74
C ILE A 144 -12.21 -15.11 24.62
N ALA A 145 -13.35 -14.45 24.83
CA ALA A 145 -14.39 -14.35 23.82
C ALA A 145 -15.38 -13.23 24.11
N ILE A 146 -16.00 -12.73 23.05
CA ILE A 146 -17.17 -11.86 23.09
C ILE A 146 -18.32 -12.56 22.36
N THR A 147 -19.46 -12.70 23.03
CA THR A 147 -20.72 -13.06 22.38
C THR A 147 -21.51 -11.78 22.19
N ASN A 148 -21.55 -11.26 20.97
CA ASN A 148 -22.24 -10.01 20.67
C ASN A 148 -23.78 -10.13 20.78
N ASN A 149 -24.31 -11.36 20.73
CA ASN A 149 -25.70 -11.68 21.03
C ASN A 149 -26.71 -10.86 20.20
N GLY A 150 -26.36 -10.50 18.96
CA GLY A 150 -27.20 -9.66 18.09
C GLY A 150 -27.08 -8.15 18.32
N HIS A 151 -26.20 -7.72 19.23
CA HIS A 151 -25.95 -6.32 19.54
C HIS A 151 -24.68 -5.81 18.86
N LEU A 152 -24.67 -4.51 18.55
CA LEU A 152 -23.50 -3.82 18.02
C LEU A 152 -22.42 -3.68 19.11
N LEU A 153 -21.20 -4.11 18.79
CA LEU A 153 -20.00 -3.79 19.57
C LEU A 153 -19.28 -2.60 18.93
N THR A 154 -19.08 -1.52 19.67
CA THR A 154 -18.27 -0.40 19.22
C THR A 154 -16.91 -0.42 19.90
N LEU A 155 -15.82 -0.43 19.13
CA LEU A 155 -14.46 -0.22 19.62
C LEU A 155 -14.12 1.26 19.43
N ALA A 156 -13.91 1.98 20.53
CA ALA A 156 -13.82 3.44 20.54
C ALA A 156 -12.58 3.96 21.28
N GLY A 157 -12.37 5.27 21.18
CA GLY A 157 -11.33 6.00 21.90
C GLY A 157 -10.03 6.18 21.11
N ASN A 158 -9.04 6.79 21.77
CA ASN A 158 -7.76 7.17 21.18
C ASN A 158 -6.59 6.26 21.59
N GLY A 159 -6.85 5.28 22.46
CA GLY A 159 -5.93 4.21 22.85
C GLY A 159 -6.13 2.94 22.03
N ASN A 160 -5.52 1.85 22.46
CA ASN A 160 -5.50 0.61 21.69
C ASN A 160 -6.45 -0.43 22.26
N THR A 161 -7.18 -1.13 21.38
CA THR A 161 -8.00 -2.29 21.77
C THR A 161 -7.57 -3.54 20.99
N ALA A 162 -7.26 -4.62 21.69
CA ALA A 162 -6.95 -5.91 21.06
C ALA A 162 -7.99 -6.95 21.45
N ILE A 163 -8.75 -7.45 20.48
CA ILE A 163 -9.63 -8.59 20.67
C ILE A 163 -8.88 -9.83 20.18
N LEU A 164 -8.25 -10.51 21.14
CA LEU A 164 -7.48 -11.72 20.88
C LEU A 164 -8.37 -12.96 20.89
N GLY A 165 -9.49 -12.89 21.61
CA GLY A 165 -10.53 -13.92 21.65
C GLY A 165 -11.49 -13.90 20.45
N LEU A 166 -12.38 -14.89 20.38
CA LEU A 166 -13.42 -14.97 19.34
C LEU A 166 -14.56 -13.97 19.59
N ILE A 167 -15.06 -13.35 18.53
CA ILE A 167 -16.32 -12.62 18.49
C ILE A 167 -17.34 -13.50 17.75
N THR A 168 -18.49 -13.72 18.38
CA THR A 168 -19.56 -14.60 17.88
C THR A 168 -20.94 -13.92 17.97
N GLY A 169 -21.89 -14.39 17.17
CA GLY A 169 -23.29 -13.91 17.16
C GLY A 169 -23.65 -13.06 15.94
N SER A 170 -24.90 -12.61 15.85
CA SER A 170 -25.41 -11.90 14.67
C SER A 170 -25.21 -10.37 14.69
N GLY A 171 -24.67 -9.82 15.79
CA GLY A 171 -24.39 -8.40 15.92
C GLY A 171 -23.23 -7.94 15.03
N GLY A 172 -23.15 -6.64 14.77
CA GLY A 172 -22.07 -6.01 14.01
C GLY A 172 -20.93 -5.51 14.89
N LEU A 173 -19.94 -4.90 14.24
CA LEU A 173 -18.81 -4.23 14.89
C LEU A 173 -18.61 -2.82 14.29
N THR A 174 -18.44 -1.80 15.12
CA THR A 174 -18.01 -0.47 14.66
C THR A 174 -16.63 -0.17 15.23
N LYS A 175 -15.70 0.27 14.41
CA LYS A 175 -14.45 0.90 14.83
C LYS A 175 -14.54 2.42 14.66
N GLU A 176 -14.43 3.13 15.78
CA GLU A 176 -14.38 4.58 15.84
C GLU A 176 -13.27 5.08 16.79
N GLY A 177 -13.11 6.40 16.90
CA GLY A 177 -11.98 7.00 17.61
C GLY A 177 -10.65 6.83 16.86
N LEU A 178 -9.62 7.60 17.26
CA LEU A 178 -8.34 7.64 16.56
C LEU A 178 -7.43 6.43 16.86
N GLY A 179 -7.76 5.67 17.90
CA GLY A 179 -6.98 4.54 18.38
C GLY A 179 -6.91 3.36 17.40
N GLY A 180 -5.97 2.44 17.64
CA GLY A 180 -5.86 1.20 16.88
C GLY A 180 -6.72 0.07 17.48
N ALA A 181 -7.28 -0.78 16.62
CA ALA A 181 -7.95 -2.01 17.00
C ALA A 181 -7.37 -3.22 16.27
N LEU A 182 -7.20 -4.34 16.97
CA LEU A 182 -6.75 -5.61 16.39
C LEU A 182 -7.79 -6.71 16.60
N LEU A 183 -8.14 -7.41 15.52
CA LEU A 183 -8.90 -8.67 15.54
C LEU A 183 -7.99 -9.82 15.12
N PHE A 184 -7.57 -10.64 16.09
CA PHE A 184 -6.55 -11.67 15.86
C PHE A 184 -7.13 -13.07 15.58
N SER A 185 -8.28 -13.37 16.18
CA SER A 185 -8.89 -14.71 16.10
C SER A 185 -9.84 -14.89 14.90
N PRO A 186 -10.16 -16.15 14.50
CA PRO A 186 -11.13 -16.46 13.45
C PRO A 186 -12.56 -16.23 13.94
N ASN A 187 -12.97 -14.98 13.97
CA ASN A 187 -14.29 -14.51 14.38
C ASN A 187 -15.41 -15.01 13.46
N SER A 188 -16.56 -15.34 14.03
CA SER A 188 -17.70 -15.94 13.32
C SER A 188 -18.96 -15.09 13.34
N TYR A 189 -18.87 -13.82 13.75
CA TYR A 189 -20.02 -12.92 13.72
C TYR A 189 -20.42 -12.55 12.30
N THR A 190 -21.70 -12.25 12.10
CA THR A 190 -22.29 -12.04 10.76
C THR A 190 -22.83 -10.64 10.53
N GLY A 191 -23.00 -9.83 11.58
CA GLY A 191 -23.39 -8.43 11.42
C GLY A 191 -22.23 -7.63 10.84
N ALA A 192 -22.55 -6.61 10.05
CA ALA A 192 -21.56 -5.82 9.32
C ALA A 192 -20.52 -5.16 10.24
N THR A 193 -19.32 -4.99 9.70
CA THR A 193 -18.23 -4.24 10.31
C THR A 193 -18.12 -2.86 9.66
N THR A 194 -18.16 -1.79 10.45
CA THR A 194 -17.97 -0.41 9.95
C THR A 194 -16.69 0.17 10.53
N VAL A 195 -15.83 0.71 9.67
CA VAL A 195 -14.60 1.39 10.07
C VAL A 195 -14.74 2.90 9.77
N SER A 196 -15.15 3.63 10.80
CA SER A 196 -15.44 5.07 10.71
C SER A 196 -14.23 5.94 10.97
N ASN A 197 -13.31 5.52 11.87
CA ASN A 197 -12.10 6.27 12.21
C ASN A 197 -11.01 5.38 12.85
N GLY A 198 -9.77 5.86 12.88
CA GLY A 198 -8.61 5.15 13.39
C GLY A 198 -8.24 3.95 12.53
N LEU A 199 -7.49 3.00 13.10
CA LEU A 199 -7.03 1.80 12.39
C LEU A 199 -7.75 0.56 12.91
N LEU A 200 -8.27 -0.27 12.00
CA LEU A 200 -8.65 -1.66 12.26
C LEU A 200 -7.68 -2.60 11.56
N LEU A 201 -7.01 -3.47 12.31
CA LEU A 201 -6.19 -4.55 11.80
C LEU A 201 -6.93 -5.88 11.95
N ILE A 202 -7.01 -6.61 10.85
CA ILE A 202 -7.58 -7.94 10.77
C ILE A 202 -6.46 -8.92 10.46
N ASP A 203 -5.98 -9.61 11.49
CA ASP A 203 -4.95 -10.67 11.36
C ASP A 203 -5.55 -12.07 11.53
N GLY A 204 -6.81 -12.15 11.98
CA GLY A 204 -7.64 -13.35 11.98
C GLY A 204 -8.55 -13.46 10.75
N SER A 205 -9.68 -14.16 10.89
CA SER A 205 -10.71 -14.24 9.84
C SER A 205 -12.03 -13.64 10.32
N GLN A 206 -12.64 -12.80 9.47
CA GLN A 206 -13.95 -12.18 9.61
C GLN A 206 -14.76 -12.35 8.32
N GLN A 207 -14.55 -13.45 7.58
CA GLN A 207 -15.10 -13.67 6.24
C GLN A 207 -16.64 -13.56 6.15
N ASN A 208 -17.35 -13.75 7.27
CA ASN A 208 -18.81 -13.68 7.32
C ASN A 208 -19.36 -12.27 7.59
N SER A 209 -18.49 -11.28 7.83
CA SER A 209 -18.87 -9.90 8.09
C SER A 209 -18.42 -9.01 6.92
N ALA A 210 -19.40 -8.43 6.23
CA ALA A 210 -19.13 -7.40 5.24
C ALA A 210 -18.55 -6.15 5.91
N VAL A 211 -17.54 -5.54 5.29
CA VAL A 211 -16.84 -4.38 5.82
C VAL A 211 -17.24 -3.11 5.05
N THR A 212 -17.70 -2.09 5.76
CA THR A 212 -17.86 -0.74 5.24
C THR A 212 -16.72 0.14 5.74
N LEU A 213 -15.89 0.65 4.83
CA LEU A 213 -14.83 1.61 5.16
C LEU A 213 -15.37 3.02 4.90
N ALA A 214 -15.73 3.73 5.97
CA ALA A 214 -16.41 5.02 5.88
C ALA A 214 -15.45 6.21 6.04
N GLY A 215 -14.29 6.00 6.67
CA GLY A 215 -13.31 7.06 6.88
C GLY A 215 -12.02 6.65 7.62
N GLY A 216 -12.04 5.53 8.34
CA GLY A 216 -10.83 5.01 9.00
C GLY A 216 -9.92 4.24 8.04
N ALA A 217 -8.91 3.57 8.61
CA ALA A 217 -8.00 2.69 7.90
C ALA A 217 -8.29 1.21 8.23
N LEU A 218 -8.24 0.36 7.21
CA LEU A 218 -8.30 -1.09 7.34
C LEU A 218 -6.98 -1.69 6.88
N GLY A 219 -6.45 -2.62 7.67
CA GLY A 219 -5.27 -3.40 7.31
C GLY A 219 -5.24 -4.78 7.96
N GLY A 220 -4.04 -5.32 8.10
CA GLY A 220 -3.78 -6.68 8.60
C GLY A 220 -3.41 -7.67 7.50
N THR A 221 -3.21 -8.92 7.90
CA THR A 221 -2.84 -10.04 7.00
C THR A 221 -3.89 -11.16 6.95
N GLY A 222 -5.04 -10.92 7.54
CA GLY A 222 -6.10 -11.89 7.73
C GLY A 222 -7.07 -11.97 6.56
N THR A 223 -8.31 -12.35 6.89
CA THR A 223 -9.42 -12.45 5.94
C THR A 223 -10.60 -11.60 6.38
N THR A 224 -11.18 -10.86 5.45
CA THR A 224 -12.38 -10.04 5.62
C THR A 224 -13.53 -10.60 4.78
N GLY A 225 -14.78 -10.23 5.06
CA GLY A 225 -15.85 -10.41 4.08
C GLY A 225 -15.73 -9.37 2.95
N ALA A 226 -16.76 -9.22 2.13
CA ALA A 226 -16.79 -8.21 1.07
C ALA A 226 -16.52 -6.80 1.64
N ILE A 227 -15.74 -5.99 0.91
CA ILE A 227 -15.36 -4.63 1.31
C ILE A 227 -16.08 -3.62 0.42
N SER A 228 -16.75 -2.65 1.03
CA SER A 228 -17.32 -1.46 0.40
C SER A 228 -16.71 -0.21 1.02
N ALA A 229 -15.73 0.39 0.35
CA ALA A 229 -15.10 1.62 0.80
C ALA A 229 -15.79 2.84 0.20
N THR A 230 -16.58 3.53 1.03
CA THR A 230 -17.16 4.84 0.71
C THR A 230 -16.24 5.99 1.12
N GLY A 231 -15.16 5.69 1.84
CA GLY A 231 -14.10 6.59 2.28
C GLY A 231 -12.91 5.78 2.84
N GLY A 232 -11.96 6.46 3.47
CA GLY A 232 -10.89 5.81 4.25
C GLY A 232 -9.78 5.16 3.42
N VAL A 233 -8.94 4.39 4.09
CA VAL A 233 -7.70 3.82 3.53
C VAL A 233 -7.65 2.31 3.68
N LEU A 234 -7.31 1.59 2.61
CA LEU A 234 -6.98 0.18 2.63
C LEU A 234 -5.46 0.00 2.48
N SER A 235 -4.83 -0.71 3.42
CA SER A 235 -3.39 -1.00 3.40
C SER A 235 -3.13 -2.30 4.15
N ALA A 236 -2.68 -3.35 3.46
CA ALA A 236 -2.38 -4.63 4.09
C ALA A 236 -1.18 -4.52 5.04
N GLY A 237 -0.93 -5.58 5.81
CA GLY A 237 0.20 -5.64 6.75
C GLY A 237 -0.18 -5.37 8.20
N THR A 238 0.71 -5.77 9.10
CA THR A 238 0.52 -5.78 10.55
C THR A 238 1.31 -4.63 11.20
N LEU A 239 1.22 -4.49 12.53
CA LEU A 239 2.09 -3.54 13.27
C LEU A 239 3.56 -3.99 13.34
N THR A 240 3.83 -5.30 13.23
CA THR A 240 5.17 -5.88 13.42
C THR A 240 5.86 -6.25 12.11
N SER A 241 5.07 -6.50 11.07
CA SER A 241 5.51 -6.62 9.68
C SER A 241 4.71 -5.62 8.88
N PRO A 242 5.32 -4.50 8.44
CA PRO A 242 4.59 -3.39 7.86
C PRO A 242 3.96 -3.76 6.51
N THR A 243 4.45 -4.79 5.82
CA THR A 243 3.87 -5.33 4.59
C THR A 243 2.98 -6.54 4.85
N GLY A 244 2.04 -6.86 3.96
CA GLY A 244 1.20 -8.05 4.16
C GLY A 244 0.28 -8.42 3.00
N VAL A 245 -0.40 -9.56 3.15
CA VAL A 245 -1.47 -9.98 2.24
C VAL A 245 -2.80 -9.95 2.97
N LEU A 246 -3.74 -9.10 2.55
CA LEU A 246 -5.11 -9.09 3.07
C LEU A 246 -6.03 -9.84 2.12
N ASN A 247 -6.86 -10.75 2.64
CA ASN A 247 -7.79 -11.53 1.83
C ASN A 247 -9.21 -10.99 1.95
N VAL A 248 -9.87 -10.74 0.83
CA VAL A 248 -11.26 -10.30 0.72
C VAL A 248 -12.11 -11.46 0.24
N HIS A 249 -12.94 -11.99 1.15
CA HIS A 249 -13.91 -13.03 0.84
C HIS A 249 -15.19 -12.41 0.28
N GLY A 250 -15.25 -12.26 -1.04
CA GLY A 250 -16.31 -11.56 -1.78
C GLY A 250 -15.79 -10.34 -2.53
N ASN A 251 -16.70 -9.43 -2.86
CA ASN A 251 -16.40 -8.27 -3.70
C ASN A 251 -15.55 -7.22 -2.99
N LEU A 252 -14.71 -6.53 -3.76
CA LEU A 252 -13.96 -5.35 -3.36
C LEU A 252 -14.47 -4.14 -4.16
N MET A 253 -15.05 -3.15 -3.47
CA MET A 253 -15.39 -1.86 -4.06
C MET A 253 -14.62 -0.74 -3.35
N LEU A 254 -13.76 -0.05 -4.10
CA LEU A 254 -13.04 1.14 -3.67
C LEU A 254 -13.65 2.37 -4.37
N GLY A 255 -14.50 3.09 -3.64
CA GLY A 255 -15.18 4.28 -4.16
C GLY A 255 -14.30 5.55 -4.16
N ALA A 256 -14.82 6.63 -4.75
CA ALA A 256 -14.05 7.82 -5.08
C ALA A 256 -13.41 8.59 -3.91
N MET A 257 -13.87 8.38 -2.67
CA MET A 257 -13.27 9.01 -1.48
C MET A 257 -12.36 8.06 -0.69
N SER A 258 -12.09 6.87 -1.24
CA SER A 258 -11.20 5.87 -0.63
C SER A 258 -9.83 5.85 -1.32
N ALA A 259 -8.83 5.33 -0.60
CA ALA A 259 -7.49 5.11 -1.14
C ALA A 259 -6.98 3.70 -0.87
N LEU A 260 -6.24 3.16 -1.85
CA LEU A 260 -5.37 2.00 -1.66
C LEU A 260 -3.94 2.50 -1.46
N THR A 261 -3.30 2.12 -0.35
CA THR A 261 -1.94 2.58 -0.02
C THR A 261 -1.01 1.39 0.22
N PRO A 262 -0.54 0.72 -0.85
CA PRO A 262 0.33 -0.44 -0.71
C PRO A 262 1.75 -0.01 -0.30
N LYS A 263 2.34 -0.68 0.68
CA LYS A 263 3.75 -0.52 1.06
C LYS A 263 4.64 -1.45 0.24
N LEU A 264 5.77 -0.95 -0.23
CA LEU A 264 6.78 -1.71 -0.98
C LEU A 264 8.12 -1.66 -0.24
N ASN A 265 8.72 -2.83 -0.06
CA ASN A 265 9.98 -3.08 0.66
C ASN A 265 10.78 -4.28 0.10
N GLY A 266 10.36 -4.80 -1.05
CA GLY A 266 10.92 -5.99 -1.67
C GLY A 266 9.92 -6.61 -2.66
N ASN A 267 10.37 -7.63 -3.40
CA ASN A 267 9.65 -8.15 -4.57
C ASN A 267 8.75 -9.36 -4.27
N THR A 268 8.58 -9.73 -3.01
CA THR A 268 7.73 -10.87 -2.60
C THR A 268 6.43 -10.38 -2.00
N ALA A 269 5.29 -10.87 -2.48
CA ALA A 269 3.98 -10.51 -1.92
C ALA A 269 3.91 -10.87 -0.43
N GLY A 270 3.35 -9.98 0.39
CA GLY A 270 3.26 -10.13 1.83
C GLY A 270 4.53 -9.73 2.58
N SER A 271 5.65 -10.41 2.33
CA SER A 271 6.89 -10.17 3.07
C SER A 271 7.73 -9.00 2.53
N GLY A 272 7.57 -8.68 1.25
CA GLY A 272 8.24 -7.57 0.57
C GLY A 272 7.28 -6.45 0.17
N TYR A 273 6.01 -6.74 -0.15
CA TYR A 273 5.05 -5.69 -0.48
C TYR A 273 3.61 -6.06 -0.09
N ASP A 274 2.75 -5.04 -0.01
CA ASP A 274 1.32 -5.22 0.25
C ASP A 274 0.57 -5.78 -0.95
N GLN A 275 -0.24 -6.81 -0.71
CA GLN A 275 -1.16 -7.36 -1.69
C GLN A 275 -2.55 -7.53 -1.09
N VAL A 276 -3.57 -7.29 -1.91
CA VAL A 276 -4.96 -7.62 -1.60
C VAL A 276 -5.41 -8.75 -2.51
N ASN A 277 -5.80 -9.89 -1.94
CA ASN A 277 -6.42 -10.98 -2.68
C ASN A 277 -7.94 -10.81 -2.66
N VAL A 278 -8.60 -10.94 -3.81
CA VAL A 278 -10.05 -10.79 -3.93
C VAL A 278 -10.63 -12.05 -4.57
N SER A 279 -11.75 -12.54 -4.03
CA SER A 279 -12.45 -13.76 -4.48
C SER A 279 -13.82 -13.50 -5.10
N GLY A 280 -14.06 -12.26 -5.49
CA GLY A 280 -15.24 -11.78 -6.17
C GLY A 280 -14.89 -10.51 -6.95
N THR A 281 -15.88 -9.74 -7.36
CA THR A 281 -15.64 -8.64 -8.30
C THR A 281 -14.80 -7.51 -7.70
N VAL A 282 -13.94 -6.90 -8.51
CA VAL A 282 -13.17 -5.69 -8.16
C VAL A 282 -13.73 -4.46 -8.89
N ASP A 283 -14.12 -3.42 -8.14
CA ASP A 283 -14.51 -2.10 -8.67
C ASP A 283 -13.66 -1.00 -8.00
N LEU A 284 -12.96 -0.21 -8.83
CA LEU A 284 -12.00 0.81 -8.40
C LEU A 284 -12.45 2.24 -8.74
N THR A 285 -13.67 2.39 -9.28
CA THR A 285 -14.14 3.61 -9.95
C THR A 285 -13.91 4.87 -9.10
N GLY A 286 -12.85 5.61 -9.46
CA GLY A 286 -12.51 6.91 -8.89
C GLY A 286 -11.71 6.87 -7.58
N SER A 287 -11.33 5.72 -7.05
CA SER A 287 -10.46 5.64 -5.87
C SER A 287 -9.05 6.17 -6.15
N VAL A 288 -8.28 6.48 -5.10
CA VAL A 288 -6.91 6.99 -5.23
C VAL A 288 -5.90 5.86 -4.94
N LEU A 289 -4.83 5.78 -5.73
CA LEU A 289 -3.71 4.87 -5.49
C LEU A 289 -2.48 5.65 -4.99
N LEU A 290 -1.94 5.28 -3.83
CA LEU A 290 -0.74 5.91 -3.24
C LEU A 290 0.26 4.85 -2.73
N PRO A 291 1.12 4.29 -3.61
CA PRO A 291 2.16 3.36 -3.21
C PRO A 291 3.20 4.07 -2.34
N ALA A 292 3.59 3.42 -1.24
CA ALA A 292 4.57 3.92 -0.29
C ALA A 292 5.83 3.06 -0.32
N LEU A 293 6.96 3.65 -0.70
CA LEU A 293 8.27 3.01 -0.58
C LEU A 293 8.72 3.08 0.88
N LEU A 294 9.03 1.94 1.49
CA LEU A 294 9.58 1.91 2.84
C LEU A 294 11.04 2.43 2.85
N PRO A 295 11.50 3.06 3.94
CA PRO A 295 12.83 3.63 4.00
C PRO A 295 13.94 2.63 3.65
N GLY A 296 14.80 3.00 2.72
CA GLY A 296 15.93 2.17 2.28
C GLY A 296 15.59 1.17 1.17
N PHE A 297 14.34 1.12 0.70
CA PHE A 297 13.96 0.33 -0.45
C PHE A 297 13.91 1.17 -1.73
N THR A 298 14.71 0.78 -2.72
CA THR A 298 14.66 1.29 -4.09
C THR A 298 14.38 0.11 -5.01
N PRO A 299 13.23 0.08 -5.70
CA PRO A 299 12.91 -1.01 -6.61
C PRO A 299 13.69 -0.83 -7.93
N ASN A 300 13.99 -1.93 -8.61
CA ASN A 300 14.71 -1.91 -9.88
C ASN A 300 13.74 -1.71 -11.05
N ALA A 301 14.24 -1.16 -12.15
CA ALA A 301 13.51 -1.12 -13.40
C ALA A 301 13.00 -2.51 -13.80
N GLY A 302 11.73 -2.60 -14.22
CA GLY A 302 11.09 -3.85 -14.57
C GLY A 302 10.53 -4.66 -13.40
N ASP A 303 10.77 -4.27 -12.14
CA ASP A 303 10.14 -4.90 -10.99
C ASP A 303 8.61 -4.80 -11.07
N VAL A 304 7.92 -5.90 -10.75
CA VAL A 304 6.45 -6.02 -10.88
C VAL A 304 5.80 -6.26 -9.53
N TYR A 305 4.78 -5.48 -9.19
CA TYR A 305 4.01 -5.61 -7.95
C TYR A 305 2.53 -5.83 -8.25
N THR A 306 2.00 -6.98 -7.86
CA THR A 306 0.56 -7.28 -7.99
C THR A 306 -0.17 -6.77 -6.75
N LEU A 307 -0.71 -5.55 -6.85
CA LEU A 307 -1.35 -4.85 -5.73
C LEU A 307 -2.70 -5.47 -5.35
N ILE A 308 -3.49 -5.79 -6.37
CA ILE A 308 -4.74 -6.53 -6.24
C ILE A 308 -4.63 -7.77 -7.12
N ASN A 309 -4.65 -8.93 -6.48
CA ASN A 309 -4.71 -10.23 -7.11
C ASN A 309 -6.18 -10.64 -7.18
N ASN A 310 -6.77 -10.56 -8.37
CA ASN A 310 -8.15 -10.92 -8.63
C ASN A 310 -8.26 -12.42 -8.91
N ASP A 311 -9.43 -13.02 -8.72
CA ASP A 311 -9.61 -14.48 -8.75
C ASP A 311 -9.53 -15.14 -10.15
N GLY A 312 -9.13 -14.38 -11.17
CA GLY A 312 -9.07 -14.86 -12.56
C GLY A 312 -10.43 -14.98 -13.29
N THR A 313 -11.58 -14.69 -12.65
CA THR A 313 -12.90 -14.95 -13.26
C THR A 313 -13.54 -13.72 -13.92
N ASP A 314 -13.39 -12.54 -13.33
CA ASP A 314 -13.95 -11.29 -13.82
C ASP A 314 -12.88 -10.22 -14.07
N ALA A 315 -13.19 -9.25 -14.93
CA ALA A 315 -12.29 -8.13 -15.19
C ALA A 315 -12.41 -7.08 -14.06
N VAL A 316 -11.31 -6.38 -13.78
CA VAL A 316 -11.34 -5.20 -12.90
C VAL A 316 -12.23 -4.12 -13.52
N MET A 317 -13.19 -3.63 -12.75
CA MET A 317 -14.12 -2.59 -13.17
C MET A 317 -13.60 -1.20 -12.76
N GLY A 318 -13.65 -0.25 -13.69
CA GLY A 318 -13.19 1.12 -13.45
C GLY A 318 -11.67 1.22 -13.33
N THR A 319 -11.19 2.41 -12.95
CA THR A 319 -9.76 2.71 -12.77
C THR A 319 -9.59 3.62 -11.55
N PHE A 320 -8.38 3.63 -10.99
CA PHE A 320 -7.98 4.68 -10.06
C PHE A 320 -8.04 6.05 -10.76
N THR A 321 -8.30 7.09 -9.98
CA THR A 321 -8.43 8.47 -10.48
C THR A 321 -7.13 8.92 -11.17
N GLY A 322 -7.27 9.36 -12.43
CA GLY A 322 -6.15 9.86 -13.23
C GLY A 322 -5.21 8.77 -13.77
N LEU A 323 -5.53 7.49 -13.56
CA LEU A 323 -4.68 6.37 -13.93
C LEU A 323 -5.43 5.38 -14.86
N PRO A 324 -5.72 5.74 -16.12
CA PRO A 324 -6.22 4.77 -17.10
C PRO A 324 -5.21 3.61 -17.33
N GLU A 325 -5.62 2.56 -18.04
CA GLU A 325 -4.73 1.45 -18.39
C GLU A 325 -3.41 1.96 -19.02
N GLY A 326 -2.29 1.51 -18.48
CA GLY A 326 -0.95 1.90 -18.95
C GLY A 326 -0.47 3.28 -18.53
N ALA A 327 -1.21 3.98 -17.67
CA ALA A 327 -0.78 5.28 -17.15
C ALA A 327 0.46 5.19 -16.26
N ASN A 328 1.22 6.29 -16.23
CA ASN A 328 2.36 6.45 -15.35
C ASN A 328 1.94 7.06 -14.01
N LEU A 329 2.56 6.58 -12.94
CA LEU A 329 2.40 7.03 -11.56
C LEU A 329 3.79 7.28 -10.98
N THR A 330 4.09 8.53 -10.66
CA THR A 330 5.36 8.92 -10.03
C THR A 330 5.17 9.08 -8.54
N THR A 331 5.97 8.35 -7.76
CA THR A 331 5.97 8.50 -6.28
C THR A 331 6.74 9.76 -5.87
N PRO A 332 6.53 10.29 -4.65
CA PRO A 332 7.32 11.43 -4.13
C PRO A 332 8.84 11.22 -4.13
N GLY A 333 9.33 9.98 -4.26
CA GLY A 333 10.75 9.63 -4.40
C GLY A 333 11.26 9.57 -5.85
N GLY A 334 10.45 9.97 -6.84
CA GLY A 334 10.83 10.01 -8.25
C GLY A 334 10.76 8.66 -8.99
N ILE A 335 10.39 7.56 -8.32
CA ILE A 335 10.19 6.28 -8.99
C ILE A 335 8.89 6.33 -9.80
N ASN A 336 9.01 6.04 -11.09
CA ASN A 336 7.91 5.96 -12.04
C ASN A 336 7.41 4.51 -12.14
N PHE A 337 6.09 4.34 -12.05
CA PHE A 337 5.42 3.06 -12.25
C PHE A 337 4.44 3.15 -13.39
N ARG A 338 4.34 2.11 -14.21
CA ARG A 338 3.25 1.91 -15.15
C ARG A 338 2.19 0.98 -14.55
N ILE A 339 0.92 1.37 -14.59
CA ILE A 339 -0.19 0.54 -14.08
C ILE A 339 -0.83 -0.30 -15.19
N SER A 340 -1.28 -1.50 -14.84
CA SER A 340 -2.18 -2.33 -15.65
C SER A 340 -3.29 -2.95 -14.80
N TYR A 341 -4.52 -2.95 -15.32
CA TYR A 341 -5.70 -3.60 -14.76
C TYR A 341 -5.97 -4.97 -15.40
N MET A 342 -5.10 -5.38 -16.34
CA MET A 342 -5.10 -6.68 -17.01
C MET A 342 -3.76 -7.41 -16.79
N GLY A 343 -3.04 -7.05 -15.73
CA GLY A 343 -1.75 -7.64 -15.39
C GLY A 343 -1.89 -9.04 -14.80
N GLY A 344 -0.75 -9.64 -14.43
CA GLY A 344 -0.69 -10.94 -13.75
C GLY A 344 -1.34 -12.05 -14.57
N THR A 345 -2.47 -12.56 -14.09
CA THR A 345 -3.28 -13.61 -14.75
C THR A 345 -4.22 -13.09 -15.84
N GLY A 346 -4.21 -11.77 -16.11
CA GLY A 346 -5.01 -11.11 -17.16
C GLY A 346 -6.12 -10.21 -16.62
N ASN A 347 -6.29 -10.16 -15.29
CA ASN A 347 -7.30 -9.36 -14.59
C ASN A 347 -6.81 -8.87 -13.23
N ASP A 348 -5.50 -8.78 -13.04
CA ASP A 348 -4.91 -8.27 -11.82
C ASP A 348 -4.56 -6.78 -11.95
N VAL A 349 -4.54 -6.09 -10.82
CA VAL A 349 -4.01 -4.73 -10.74
C VAL A 349 -2.53 -4.80 -10.41
N VAL A 350 -1.72 -4.45 -11.40
CA VAL A 350 -0.27 -4.54 -11.36
C VAL A 350 0.33 -3.17 -11.57
N ILE A 351 1.36 -2.84 -10.81
CA ILE A 351 2.27 -1.74 -11.13
C ILE A 351 3.64 -2.33 -11.46
N THR A 352 4.24 -1.83 -12.54
CA THR A 352 5.59 -2.20 -12.96
C THR A 352 6.46 -0.98 -12.84
N VAL A 353 7.65 -1.10 -12.23
CA VAL A 353 8.62 -0.01 -12.22
C VAL A 353 9.00 0.25 -13.68
N SER A 354 8.62 1.42 -14.16
CA SER A 354 9.09 1.88 -15.44
C SER A 354 10.61 2.04 -15.29
N ALA A 355 11.37 1.45 -16.22
CA ALA A 355 12.69 2.00 -16.47
C ALA A 355 12.49 3.51 -16.67
N ASN A 356 13.35 4.35 -16.09
CA ASN A 356 13.41 5.75 -16.52
C ASN A 356 13.81 5.69 -17.99
N ARG A 357 12.80 5.61 -18.87
CA ARG A 357 13.00 5.52 -20.31
C ARG A 357 13.52 6.88 -20.72
N ARG A 358 14.84 7.01 -20.72
CA ARG A 358 15.53 8.08 -21.42
C ARG A 358 15.37 7.76 -22.89
N ALA A 359 14.26 8.20 -23.46
CA ALA A 359 14.16 8.21 -24.90
C ALA A 359 15.28 9.11 -25.39
N ALA A 360 16.12 8.58 -26.28
CA ALA A 360 17.14 9.40 -26.92
C ALA A 360 16.46 10.60 -27.56
N PHE A 361 17.00 11.79 -27.35
CA PHE A 361 16.49 13.04 -27.94
C PHE A 361 15.11 13.48 -27.42
N ASP A 362 14.73 13.16 -26.18
CA ASP A 362 13.55 13.72 -25.50
C ASP A 362 13.85 15.14 -24.97
N PHE A 363 13.46 16.19 -25.69
CA PHE A 363 13.75 17.58 -25.31
C PHE A 363 12.70 18.17 -24.37
N ASP A 364 11.46 17.63 -24.31
CA ASP A 364 10.39 18.17 -23.46
C ASP A 364 10.14 17.39 -22.16
N GLY A 365 10.73 16.20 -22.02
CA GLY A 365 10.71 15.36 -20.82
C GLY A 365 9.47 14.48 -20.70
N ASP A 366 8.81 14.16 -21.83
CA ASP A 366 7.63 13.32 -21.86
C ASP A 366 7.93 11.81 -22.02
N ALA A 367 9.22 11.46 -22.00
CA ALA A 367 9.77 10.13 -22.22
C ALA A 367 9.55 9.59 -23.65
N ARG A 368 9.42 10.47 -24.64
CA ARG A 368 9.41 10.14 -26.07
C ARG A 368 10.53 10.85 -26.81
N ALA A 369 11.06 10.20 -27.84
CA ALA A 369 12.06 10.83 -28.69
C ALA A 369 11.41 11.95 -29.52
N ASP A 370 12.00 13.14 -29.47
CA ASP A 370 11.58 14.27 -30.29
C ASP A 370 12.38 14.36 -31.58
N VAL A 371 11.77 15.01 -32.58
CA VAL A 371 12.44 15.25 -33.85
C VAL A 371 13.16 16.59 -33.81
N SER A 372 14.48 16.57 -34.03
CA SER A 372 15.30 17.76 -34.12
C SER A 372 16.04 17.89 -35.47
N VAL A 373 16.26 19.13 -35.90
CA VAL A 373 17.09 19.45 -37.07
C VAL A 373 18.07 20.55 -36.70
N PHE A 374 19.37 20.25 -36.76
CA PHE A 374 20.44 21.24 -36.66
C PHE A 374 20.87 21.72 -38.05
N ARG A 375 21.00 23.04 -38.23
CA ARG A 375 21.50 23.68 -39.47
C ARG A 375 22.88 24.31 -39.24
N PRO A 376 23.98 23.58 -39.54
CA PRO A 376 25.33 24.03 -39.22
C PRO A 376 25.68 25.41 -39.78
N SER A 377 25.24 25.75 -40.99
CA SER A 377 25.54 27.03 -41.63
C SER A 377 25.07 28.27 -40.85
N SER A 378 24.14 28.09 -39.91
CA SER A 378 23.48 29.18 -39.16
C SER A 378 23.41 28.95 -37.65
N GLY A 379 23.74 27.74 -37.18
CA GLY A 379 23.66 27.36 -35.78
C GLY A 379 22.24 27.18 -35.25
N PHE A 380 21.22 27.10 -36.10
CA PHE A 380 19.83 26.92 -35.64
C PHE A 380 19.48 25.45 -35.42
N TRP A 381 18.85 25.20 -34.28
CA TRP A 381 18.11 24.00 -33.95
C TRP A 381 16.63 24.25 -34.16
N TYR A 382 15.95 23.30 -34.78
CA TYR A 382 14.49 23.27 -34.92
C TYR A 382 14.02 21.99 -34.25
N LEU A 383 13.19 22.13 -33.22
CA LEU A 383 12.67 21.04 -32.42
C LEU A 383 11.18 20.92 -32.68
N SER A 384 10.73 19.69 -32.90
CA SER A 384 9.32 19.31 -32.88
C SER A 384 9.13 18.43 -31.65
N GLU A 385 8.92 19.08 -30.52
CA GLU A 385 8.69 18.50 -29.20
C GLU A 385 7.30 17.84 -29.18
N SER A 386 7.23 16.61 -28.70
CA SER A 386 6.10 15.72 -28.89
C SER A 386 4.84 16.17 -28.13
N THR A 387 5.01 16.88 -27.00
CA THR A 387 3.94 17.48 -26.20
C THR A 387 4.00 19.00 -26.14
N ALA A 388 5.20 19.57 -26.15
CA ALA A 388 5.41 21.02 -26.06
C ALA A 388 5.34 21.74 -27.42
N GLY A 389 5.37 21.01 -28.53
CA GLY A 389 5.17 21.55 -29.88
C GLY A 389 6.45 22.05 -30.55
N PHE A 390 6.36 23.09 -31.38
CA PHE A 390 7.52 23.55 -32.16
C PHE A 390 8.35 24.59 -31.41
N ASN A 391 9.67 24.39 -31.39
CA ASN A 391 10.65 25.29 -30.79
C ASN A 391 11.85 25.52 -31.73
N ALA A 392 12.50 26.69 -31.65
CA ALA A 392 13.67 27.00 -32.45
C ALA A 392 14.68 27.83 -31.66
N THR A 393 15.89 27.31 -31.53
CA THR A 393 16.96 27.88 -30.69
C THR A 393 18.23 28.03 -31.52
N GLN A 394 18.90 29.18 -31.44
CA GLN A 394 20.20 29.36 -32.09
C GLN A 394 21.32 29.00 -31.11
N PHE A 395 22.03 27.91 -31.39
CA PHE A 395 23.16 27.43 -30.58
C PHE A 395 24.16 26.64 -31.44
N GLY A 396 25.44 27.03 -31.38
CA GLY A 396 26.52 26.46 -32.19
C GLY A 396 26.95 27.36 -33.36
N ALA A 397 27.93 26.88 -34.14
CA ALA A 397 28.53 27.61 -35.25
C ALA A 397 28.73 26.74 -36.50
N SER A 398 29.12 27.37 -37.61
CA SER A 398 29.42 26.68 -38.86
C SER A 398 30.55 25.67 -38.69
N GLY A 399 30.26 24.42 -39.08
CA GLY A 399 31.17 23.28 -38.96
C GLY A 399 31.04 22.49 -37.66
N ASP A 400 30.22 22.94 -36.71
CA ASP A 400 29.89 22.15 -35.53
C ASP A 400 29.01 20.95 -35.90
N GLN A 401 29.11 19.85 -35.15
CA GLN A 401 28.33 18.63 -35.28
C GLN A 401 27.32 18.55 -34.12
N PRO A 402 26.05 18.17 -34.37
CA PRO A 402 25.05 18.06 -33.32
C PRO A 402 25.38 16.86 -32.41
N ALA A 403 25.23 17.05 -31.11
CA ALA A 403 25.44 15.99 -30.12
C ALA A 403 24.53 16.18 -28.90
N PRO A 404 23.19 16.18 -29.08
CA PRO A 404 22.26 16.35 -27.97
C PRO A 404 22.29 15.13 -27.04
N GLY A 405 22.04 15.37 -25.75
CA GLY A 405 22.05 14.36 -24.68
C GLY A 405 21.75 15.02 -23.34
N ASP A 406 21.32 14.27 -22.34
CA ASP A 406 21.05 14.78 -20.98
C ASP A 406 22.36 14.91 -20.19
N TYR A 407 23.07 16.02 -20.31
CA TYR A 407 24.37 16.22 -19.65
C TYR A 407 24.26 16.75 -18.23
N ASP A 408 23.09 17.21 -17.81
CA ASP A 408 22.86 17.80 -16.48
C ASP A 408 22.12 16.86 -15.51
N GLY A 409 21.42 15.86 -16.05
CA GLY A 409 20.72 14.78 -15.34
C GLY A 409 19.27 15.10 -15.01
N ASP A 410 18.66 16.09 -15.66
CA ASP A 410 17.27 16.48 -15.41
C ASP A 410 16.23 15.60 -16.11
N GLY A 411 16.69 14.65 -16.93
CA GLY A 411 15.85 13.72 -17.68
C GLY A 411 15.47 14.21 -19.08
N LYS A 412 15.97 15.36 -19.52
CA LYS A 412 15.75 15.92 -20.87
C LYS A 412 17.05 15.98 -21.66
N ALA A 413 16.94 15.90 -22.98
CA ALA A 413 18.05 16.14 -23.87
C ALA A 413 18.43 17.63 -23.88
N ASP A 414 19.69 17.92 -23.60
CA ASP A 414 20.26 19.25 -23.76
C ASP A 414 20.60 19.54 -25.23
N ILE A 415 20.55 20.81 -25.60
CA ILE A 415 21.05 21.26 -26.89
C ILE A 415 22.58 21.32 -26.81
N ALA A 416 23.26 20.49 -27.60
CA ALA A 416 24.72 20.40 -27.55
C ALA A 416 25.37 20.17 -28.91
N VAL A 417 26.60 20.66 -29.05
CA VAL A 417 27.41 20.52 -30.26
C VAL A 417 28.86 20.17 -29.95
N PHE A 418 29.46 19.35 -30.81
CA PHE A 418 30.91 19.13 -30.86
C PHE A 418 31.52 19.97 -31.99
N ARG A 419 32.63 20.66 -31.71
CA ARG A 419 33.38 21.45 -32.69
C ARG A 419 34.65 20.71 -33.11
N PRO A 420 34.66 20.03 -34.29
CA PRO A 420 35.80 19.20 -34.67
C PRO A 420 37.10 19.99 -34.87
N SER A 421 37.02 21.26 -35.27
CA SER A 421 38.20 22.10 -35.52
C SER A 421 39.01 22.42 -34.26
N THR A 422 38.40 22.35 -33.07
CA THR A 422 39.04 22.68 -31.79
C THR A 422 38.93 21.57 -30.74
N GLY A 423 38.08 20.56 -30.97
CA GLY A 423 37.82 19.49 -29.99
C GLY A 423 36.90 19.89 -28.83
N TYR A 424 36.27 21.07 -28.89
CA TYR A 424 35.39 21.54 -27.82
C TYR A 424 33.96 21.04 -27.99
N TRP A 425 33.37 20.65 -26.88
CA TRP A 425 31.94 20.46 -26.68
C TRP A 425 31.35 21.74 -26.10
N TYR A 426 30.16 22.08 -26.56
CA TYR A 426 29.34 23.16 -26.04
C TYR A 426 27.96 22.61 -25.75
N VAL A 427 27.47 22.81 -24.54
CA VAL A 427 26.18 22.31 -24.05
C VAL A 427 25.38 23.49 -23.50
N LEU A 428 24.11 23.55 -23.86
CA LEU A 428 23.12 24.44 -23.29
C LEU A 428 22.15 23.59 -22.48
N GLN A 429 22.26 23.67 -21.15
CA GLN A 429 21.50 22.84 -20.20
C GLN A 429 20.00 23.15 -20.27
N SER A 430 19.18 22.12 -20.30
CA SER A 430 17.73 22.22 -20.44
C SER A 430 17.05 22.68 -19.15
N SER A 431 17.64 22.34 -17.98
CA SER A 431 17.10 22.69 -16.66
C SER A 431 17.12 24.19 -16.36
N ASP A 432 18.17 24.91 -16.78
CA ASP A 432 18.39 26.31 -16.39
C ASP A 432 18.97 27.21 -17.51
N ASN A 433 19.17 26.68 -18.72
CA ASN A 433 19.83 27.35 -19.85
C ASN A 433 21.30 27.75 -19.58
N ALA A 434 21.98 27.14 -18.61
CA ALA A 434 23.38 27.40 -18.37
C ALA A 434 24.25 26.86 -19.52
N PHE A 435 25.27 27.64 -19.86
CA PHE A 435 26.25 27.28 -20.88
C PHE A 435 27.43 26.54 -20.26
N ARG A 436 27.73 25.35 -20.79
CA ARG A 436 28.91 24.55 -20.44
C ARG A 436 29.79 24.37 -21.66
N SER A 437 31.11 24.45 -21.47
CA SER A 437 32.10 24.08 -22.49
C SER A 437 33.11 23.10 -21.93
N GLN A 438 33.44 22.07 -22.70
CA GLN A 438 34.39 21.03 -22.30
C GLN A 438 35.33 20.71 -23.47
N LEU A 439 36.65 20.70 -23.24
CA LEU A 439 37.60 20.23 -24.25
C LEU A 439 37.69 18.70 -24.17
N PHE A 440 37.29 18.01 -25.24
CA PHE A 440 37.43 16.55 -25.35
C PHE A 440 37.29 16.07 -26.80
N GLY A 441 38.38 15.55 -27.37
CA GLY A 441 38.43 15.08 -28.76
C GLY A 441 39.35 15.94 -29.64
N GLN A 442 39.39 15.63 -30.94
CA GLN A 442 40.22 16.33 -31.92
C GLN A 442 39.60 16.33 -33.32
N ALA A 443 40.26 16.99 -34.27
CA ALA A 443 39.83 17.01 -35.66
C ALA A 443 39.77 15.59 -36.26
N GLY A 444 38.64 15.25 -36.87
CA GLY A 444 38.37 13.93 -37.46
C GLY A 444 37.65 12.95 -36.52
N ASP A 445 37.46 13.31 -35.24
CA ASP A 445 36.59 12.58 -34.33
C ASP A 445 35.11 12.89 -34.65
N PHE A 446 34.21 11.95 -34.33
CA PHE A 446 32.76 12.10 -34.39
C PHE A 446 32.15 12.02 -32.98
N PRO A 447 31.13 12.82 -32.63
CA PRO A 447 30.46 12.70 -31.34
C PRO A 447 29.75 11.34 -31.24
N ALA A 448 29.85 10.72 -30.07
CA ALA A 448 29.27 9.42 -29.76
C ALA A 448 28.67 9.42 -28.34
N THR A 449 27.86 10.44 -28.04
CA THR A 449 27.30 10.65 -26.70
C THR A 449 26.29 9.58 -26.26
N GLY A 450 26.21 9.33 -24.96
CA GLY A 450 25.34 8.35 -24.31
C GLY A 450 25.76 8.15 -22.86
N ASP A 451 24.93 7.52 -22.04
CA ASP A 451 25.22 7.15 -20.65
C ASP A 451 25.95 5.80 -20.62
N TYR A 452 27.29 5.77 -20.68
CA TYR A 452 28.08 4.53 -20.75
C TYR A 452 28.45 3.99 -19.35
N ASP A 453 28.45 4.84 -18.32
CA ASP A 453 28.75 4.42 -16.95
C ASP A 453 27.51 4.08 -16.12
N GLY A 454 26.31 4.48 -16.57
CA GLY A 454 25.01 4.20 -15.98
C GLY A 454 24.64 5.15 -14.85
N ASP A 455 25.21 6.37 -14.82
CA ASP A 455 24.95 7.35 -13.77
C ASP A 455 23.69 8.19 -13.99
N GLY A 456 22.99 7.97 -15.11
CA GLY A 456 21.84 8.76 -15.50
C GLY A 456 22.25 10.13 -16.06
N LYS A 457 23.39 10.24 -16.72
CA LYS A 457 23.76 11.41 -17.52
C LYS A 457 24.45 10.95 -18.80
N SER A 458 24.32 11.75 -19.84
CA SER A 458 25.08 11.53 -21.06
C SER A 458 26.55 11.88 -20.82
N ASP A 459 27.42 10.92 -21.12
CA ASP A 459 28.85 11.12 -21.17
C ASP A 459 29.26 11.93 -22.40
N ILE A 460 30.37 12.64 -22.23
CA ILE A 460 31.08 13.25 -23.36
C ILE A 460 31.96 12.17 -23.98
N ALA A 461 31.61 11.75 -25.19
CA ALA A 461 32.30 10.68 -25.89
C ALA A 461 32.47 10.97 -27.38
N VAL A 462 33.59 10.49 -27.94
CA VAL A 462 33.91 10.59 -29.36
C VAL A 462 34.32 9.23 -29.93
N TYR A 463 33.92 8.96 -31.17
CA TYR A 463 34.49 7.89 -31.98
C TYR A 463 35.59 8.44 -32.87
N ARG A 464 36.76 7.78 -32.86
CA ARG A 464 37.91 8.12 -33.69
C ARG A 464 38.08 7.07 -34.79
N PRO A 465 37.69 7.36 -36.04
CA PRO A 465 37.84 6.42 -37.16
C PRO A 465 39.29 6.10 -37.50
N ALA A 466 40.23 6.98 -37.16
CA ALA A 466 41.65 6.79 -37.46
C ALA A 466 42.25 5.55 -36.76
N ASN A 467 41.65 5.10 -35.65
CA ASN A 467 42.09 3.91 -34.90
C ASN A 467 40.94 3.00 -34.42
N ASN A 468 39.70 3.31 -34.81
CA ASN A 468 38.48 2.57 -34.49
C ASN A 468 38.24 2.51 -32.97
N THR A 469 38.36 3.63 -32.28
CA THR A 469 38.27 3.70 -30.82
C THR A 469 37.24 4.73 -30.38
N PHE A 470 36.38 4.32 -29.45
CA PHE A 470 35.56 5.22 -28.64
C PHE A 470 36.42 5.75 -27.48
N TYR A 471 36.41 7.05 -27.27
CA TYR A 471 37.02 7.73 -26.14
C TYR A 471 35.94 8.42 -25.34
N LEU A 472 35.97 8.29 -24.02
CA LEU A 472 34.91 8.74 -23.14
C LEU A 472 35.48 9.54 -21.97
N LEU A 473 34.70 10.51 -21.53
CA LEU A 473 34.88 11.23 -20.30
C LEU A 473 33.61 11.05 -19.47
N TYR A 474 33.72 10.24 -18.41
CA TYR A 474 32.54 9.89 -17.60
C TYR A 474 31.94 11.09 -16.88
N SER A 475 30.62 11.22 -16.90
CA SER A 475 29.88 12.28 -16.20
C SER A 475 30.00 12.17 -14.68
N SER A 476 30.08 10.95 -14.15
CA SER A 476 30.08 10.69 -12.71
C SER A 476 31.31 11.24 -11.99
N ASP A 477 32.48 11.18 -12.62
CA ASP A 477 33.75 11.52 -11.98
C ASP A 477 34.76 12.26 -12.89
N ASN A 478 34.43 12.52 -14.15
CA ASN A 478 35.31 13.09 -15.19
C ASN A 478 36.56 12.24 -15.47
N SER A 479 36.52 10.92 -15.22
CA SER A 479 37.61 10.02 -15.57
C SER A 479 37.61 9.69 -17.07
N PHE A 480 38.81 9.48 -17.61
CA PHE A 480 39.01 9.15 -19.02
C PHE A 480 38.97 7.63 -19.25
N HIS A 481 38.19 7.19 -20.23
CA HIS A 481 38.07 5.80 -20.66
C HIS A 481 38.16 5.66 -22.18
N PHE A 482 38.44 4.46 -22.65
CA PHE A 482 38.42 4.15 -24.07
C PHE A 482 38.05 2.70 -24.34
N GLN A 483 37.38 2.48 -25.47
CA GLN A 483 37.02 1.14 -25.96
C GLN A 483 37.35 1.06 -27.45
N GLN A 484 38.26 0.17 -27.82
CA GLN A 484 38.51 -0.12 -29.24
C GLN A 484 37.40 -1.03 -29.76
N TRP A 485 36.67 -0.57 -30.78
CA TRP A 485 35.55 -1.31 -31.36
C TRP A 485 35.30 -0.90 -32.82
N GLY A 486 35.09 -1.91 -33.68
CA GLY A 486 34.89 -1.72 -35.12
C GLY A 486 36.19 -1.75 -35.95
N GLN A 487 36.05 -1.39 -37.22
CA GLN A 487 37.09 -1.41 -38.25
C GLN A 487 36.98 -0.17 -39.15
N SER A 488 37.99 0.03 -40.00
CA SER A 488 38.04 1.20 -40.87
C SER A 488 36.82 1.29 -41.79
N GLY A 489 36.13 2.42 -41.75
CA GLY A 489 34.91 2.69 -42.53
C GLY A 489 33.60 2.33 -41.82
N ASP A 490 33.67 1.78 -40.61
CA ASP A 490 32.49 1.57 -39.78
C ASP A 490 31.96 2.92 -39.25
N LEU A 491 30.65 3.02 -39.05
CA LEU A 491 29.95 4.20 -38.53
C LEU A 491 29.50 3.92 -37.08
N PRO A 492 29.77 4.80 -36.10
CA PRO A 492 29.33 4.60 -34.73
C PRO A 492 27.81 4.78 -34.60
N LEU A 493 27.19 3.99 -33.73
CA LEU A 493 25.83 4.18 -33.25
C LEU A 493 25.81 4.13 -31.73
N MET A 494 24.95 4.95 -31.14
CA MET A 494 24.75 5.03 -29.70
C MET A 494 23.35 4.53 -29.38
N GLY A 495 23.23 3.82 -28.26
CA GLY A 495 21.98 3.32 -27.74
C GLY A 495 22.21 2.15 -26.78
N ASP A 496 21.24 1.88 -25.93
CA ASP A 496 21.14 0.70 -25.09
C ASP A 496 20.41 -0.41 -25.88
N TYR A 497 21.13 -1.34 -26.49
CA TYR A 497 20.54 -2.38 -27.35
C TYR A 497 20.18 -3.65 -26.57
N ASP A 498 20.69 -3.82 -25.35
CA ASP A 498 20.40 -4.99 -24.52
C ASP A 498 19.40 -4.72 -23.38
N GLY A 499 19.14 -3.46 -23.07
CA GLY A 499 18.14 -2.95 -22.14
C GLY A 499 18.63 -2.85 -20.71
N ASP A 500 19.94 -2.73 -20.49
CA ASP A 500 20.54 -2.69 -19.14
C ASP A 500 20.63 -1.27 -18.54
N GLY A 501 20.20 -0.26 -19.29
CA GLY A 501 20.22 1.14 -18.91
C GLY A 501 21.52 1.86 -19.26
N LYS A 502 22.48 1.20 -19.93
CA LYS A 502 23.75 1.79 -20.38
C LYS A 502 23.84 1.80 -21.89
N THR A 503 24.60 2.76 -22.40
CA THR A 503 24.91 2.84 -23.83
C THR A 503 25.91 1.76 -24.20
N ASP A 504 25.53 0.94 -25.19
CA ASP A 504 26.42 -0.08 -25.77
C ASP A 504 27.35 0.52 -26.82
N PHE A 505 28.49 -0.14 -27.05
CA PHE A 505 29.37 0.20 -28.16
C PHE A 505 28.87 -0.46 -29.45
N ALA A 506 28.18 0.30 -30.29
CA ALA A 506 27.64 -0.20 -31.55
C ALA A 506 28.29 0.46 -32.77
N ILE A 507 28.46 -0.32 -33.84
CA ILE A 507 28.84 0.18 -35.16
C ILE A 507 27.97 -0.41 -36.26
N PHE A 508 27.84 0.30 -37.38
CA PHE A 508 27.33 -0.22 -38.65
C PHE A 508 28.47 -0.30 -39.64
N ARG A 509 28.58 -1.44 -40.33
CA ARG A 509 29.56 -1.68 -41.39
C ARG A 509 28.88 -1.54 -42.75
N PRO A 510 29.03 -0.41 -43.46
CA PRO A 510 28.32 -0.18 -44.71
C PRO A 510 28.66 -1.21 -45.79
N ALA A 511 29.92 -1.64 -45.86
CA ALA A 511 30.36 -2.65 -46.83
C ALA A 511 29.67 -4.01 -46.66
N ALA A 512 29.21 -4.34 -45.44
CA ALA A 512 28.55 -5.59 -45.12
C ALA A 512 27.02 -5.44 -44.96
N GLY A 513 26.51 -4.21 -44.79
CA GLY A 513 25.12 -3.98 -44.42
C GLY A 513 24.75 -4.59 -43.07
N ALA A 514 25.65 -4.53 -42.09
CA ALA A 514 25.50 -5.21 -40.81
C ALA A 514 25.86 -4.33 -39.62
N PHE A 515 25.12 -4.53 -38.54
CA PHE A 515 25.34 -3.93 -37.22
C PHE A 515 26.18 -4.88 -36.36
N TYR A 516 27.07 -4.31 -35.56
CA TYR A 516 27.85 -5.03 -34.56
C TYR A 516 27.81 -4.28 -33.25
N ILE A 517 27.22 -4.90 -32.23
CA ILE A 517 27.00 -4.33 -30.91
C ILE A 517 27.86 -5.10 -29.90
N LEU A 518 28.60 -4.38 -29.06
CA LEU A 518 29.26 -4.91 -27.88
C LEU A 518 28.41 -4.51 -26.66
N GLN A 519 27.72 -5.50 -26.10
CA GLN A 519 26.80 -5.34 -24.97
C GLN A 519 27.55 -4.96 -23.69
N SER A 520 27.09 -3.90 -23.04
CA SER A 520 27.69 -3.34 -21.83
C SER A 520 27.45 -4.24 -20.59
N SER A 521 26.32 -4.93 -20.54
CA SER A 521 25.93 -5.80 -19.42
C SER A 521 26.88 -6.99 -19.18
N ASN A 522 27.44 -7.56 -20.26
CA ASN A 522 28.15 -8.83 -20.21
C ASN A 522 29.34 -8.95 -21.19
N GLY A 523 29.59 -7.92 -22.02
CA GLY A 523 30.66 -7.92 -23.02
C GLY A 523 30.41 -8.84 -24.23
N ALA A 524 29.20 -9.35 -24.42
CA ALA A 524 28.84 -10.18 -25.55
C ALA A 524 28.78 -9.36 -26.84
N VAL A 525 29.12 -10.02 -27.95
CA VAL A 525 29.10 -9.40 -29.28
C VAL A 525 27.90 -9.91 -30.05
N VAL A 526 27.03 -8.99 -30.46
CA VAL A 526 25.87 -9.26 -31.31
C VAL A 526 26.14 -8.70 -32.71
N GLY A 527 26.17 -9.58 -33.71
CA GLY A 527 26.25 -9.19 -35.11
C GLY A 527 24.92 -9.46 -35.81
N GLN A 528 24.31 -8.43 -36.40
CA GLN A 528 23.01 -8.54 -37.07
C GLN A 528 23.07 -7.92 -38.47
N GLN A 529 22.78 -8.73 -39.50
CA GLN A 529 22.68 -8.24 -40.86
C GLN A 529 21.29 -7.61 -41.08
N PHE A 530 21.27 -6.30 -41.33
CA PHE A 530 20.03 -5.54 -41.53
C PHE A 530 20.29 -4.28 -42.38
N GLY A 531 20.74 -4.48 -43.61
CA GLY A 531 21.03 -3.39 -44.55
C GLY A 531 21.76 -3.87 -45.78
N ALA A 532 22.14 -2.92 -46.63
CA ALA A 532 22.96 -3.11 -47.82
C ALA A 532 23.99 -1.99 -47.97
N ASN A 533 24.95 -2.17 -48.89
CA ASN A 533 25.90 -1.12 -49.23
C ASN A 533 25.17 0.12 -49.75
N GLY A 534 25.45 1.28 -49.16
CA GLY A 534 24.80 2.56 -49.46
C GLY A 534 23.67 2.94 -48.50
N ASP A 535 23.21 2.03 -47.65
CA ASP A 535 22.25 2.33 -46.59
C ASP A 535 22.91 3.17 -45.48
N LYS A 536 22.11 4.03 -44.84
CA LYS A 536 22.50 4.83 -43.67
C LYS A 536 21.87 4.24 -42.41
N PRO A 537 22.63 4.00 -41.34
CA PRO A 537 22.08 3.41 -40.13
C PRO A 537 21.31 4.46 -39.32
N ILE A 538 20.29 4.00 -38.60
CA ILE A 538 19.48 4.77 -37.66
C ILE A 538 19.32 3.91 -36.41
N ALA A 539 19.40 4.53 -35.24
CA ALA A 539 19.15 3.92 -33.94
C ALA A 539 18.04 4.69 -33.23
N GLY A 540 17.19 3.97 -32.50
CA GLY A 540 16.12 4.52 -31.68
C GLY A 540 15.24 3.39 -31.16
N ASP A 541 14.48 3.62 -30.10
CA ASP A 541 13.46 2.69 -29.61
C ASP A 541 12.15 2.94 -30.40
N PHE A 542 11.92 2.18 -31.47
CA PHE A 542 10.78 2.41 -32.37
C PHE A 542 9.52 1.68 -31.93
N ASP A 543 9.64 0.59 -31.17
CA ASP A 543 8.51 -0.19 -30.67
C ASP A 543 8.15 0.09 -29.20
N GLY A 544 8.99 0.84 -28.49
CA GLY A 544 8.78 1.27 -27.12
C GLY A 544 9.03 0.15 -26.11
N ASP A 545 9.91 -0.80 -26.39
CA ASP A 545 10.27 -1.88 -25.45
C ASP A 545 11.35 -1.46 -24.43
N GLY A 546 11.98 -0.30 -24.64
CA GLY A 546 13.07 0.23 -23.80
C GLY A 546 14.46 -0.17 -24.29
N LYS A 547 14.58 -0.80 -25.46
CA LYS A 547 15.84 -1.09 -26.14
C LYS A 547 15.95 -0.28 -27.42
N THR A 548 17.19 -0.07 -27.82
CA THR A 548 17.50 0.57 -29.10
C THR A 548 17.33 -0.45 -30.21
N ASP A 549 16.45 -0.14 -31.16
CA ASP A 549 16.30 -0.90 -32.39
C ASP A 549 17.34 -0.52 -33.43
N ILE A 550 17.68 -1.50 -34.27
CA ILE A 550 18.46 -1.26 -35.49
C ILE A 550 17.54 -0.91 -36.65
N ALA A 551 17.86 0.18 -37.36
CA ALA A 551 17.15 0.57 -38.57
C ALA A 551 18.10 1.11 -39.63
N VAL A 552 17.64 1.11 -40.89
CA VAL A 552 18.39 1.71 -42.01
C VAL A 552 17.49 2.58 -42.88
N TYR A 553 18.06 3.68 -43.37
CA TYR A 553 17.49 4.51 -44.42
C TYR A 553 18.24 4.31 -45.72
N ARG A 554 17.52 4.01 -46.80
CA ARG A 554 18.07 3.85 -48.15
C ARG A 554 17.84 5.11 -48.98
N PRO A 555 18.89 5.89 -49.32
CA PRO A 555 18.73 7.17 -50.02
C PRO A 555 18.30 7.05 -51.49
N THR A 556 18.49 5.90 -52.12
CA THR A 556 18.15 5.64 -53.52
C THR A 556 17.51 4.27 -53.66
N SER A 557 16.25 4.23 -54.10
CA SER A 557 15.59 3.02 -54.61
C SER A 557 15.73 2.94 -56.13
#